data_AF-A0A3S4TX89-F1
#
_entry.id   AF-A0A3S4TX89-F1
#
_cell.length_a   1.000
_cell.length_b   1.000
_cell.length_c   1.000
_cell.angle_alpha   90.00
_cell.angle_beta   90.00
_cell.angle_gamma   90.00
#
_symmetry.space_group_name_H-M   'P 1'
#
loop_
_entity.id
_entity.type
_entity.pdbx_description
1 polymer ?
#
loop_
_entity_poly.entity_id
_entity_poly.type
_entity_poly.pdbx_seq_one_letter_code
_entity_poly.pdbx_strand_id
1 'polypeptide(L)' 'MYQFIFAAIRRTDLTNHIQKIRINADSELQARAILAREFVLILAGKINLKNDRTFTGACYA' A
#
# COMPACT_ATOMS: atom_id res chain seq x y z
N MET A 1 -13.21 4.03 -5.74
CA MET A 1 -12.45 3.23 -4.76
C MET A 1 -11.22 2.60 -5.38
N TYR A 2 -10.04 3.02 -4.93
CA TYR A 2 -8.75 2.44 -5.31
C TYR A 2 -8.08 1.85 -4.07
N GLN A 3 -7.22 0.86 -4.28
CA GLN A 3 -6.43 0.29 -3.21
C GLN A 3 -4.98 0.76 -3.39
N PHE A 4 -4.37 1.29 -2.34
CA PHE A 4 -3.01 1.79 -2.35
C PHE A 4 -2.14 0.93 -1.45
N ILE A 5 -0.91 0.68 -1.89
CA ILE A 5 0.13 0.05 -1.07
C ILE A 5 1.20 1.08 -0.75
N PHE A 6 1.56 1.14 0.52
CA PHE A 6 2.66 1.96 1.02
C PHE A 6 3.71 1.07 1.69
N ALA A 7 4.98 1.39 1.44
CA ALA A 7 6.05 0.99 2.33
C ALA A 7 6.19 2.11 3.37
N ALA A 8 6.03 1.75 4.63
CA ALA A 8 5.90 2.69 5.72
C ALA A 8 6.88 2.35 6.83
N ILE A 9 7.57 3.35 7.37
CA ILE A 9 8.37 3.21 8.58
C ILE A 9 7.69 4.04 9.65
N ARG A 10 7.50 3.48 10.85
CA ARG A 10 6.95 4.23 11.99
C ARG A 10 7.98 5.27 12.44
N ARG A 11 7.54 6.51 12.65
CA ARG A 11 8.43 7.59 13.11
C ARG A 11 9.08 7.31 14.47
N THR A 12 8.43 6.50 15.30
CA THR A 12 8.89 6.16 16.65
C THR A 12 9.72 4.89 16.71
N ASP A 13 9.90 4.19 15.60
CA ASP A 13 10.54 2.87 15.60
C ASP A 13 12.04 3.00 15.33
N LEU A 14 12.85 2.75 16.36
CA LEU A 14 14.31 2.80 16.33
C LEU A 14 14.93 1.71 15.45
N THR A 15 14.17 0.65 15.16
CA THR A 15 14.64 -0.49 14.37
C THR A 15 14.37 -0.35 12.87
N ASN A 16 13.67 0.72 12.47
CA ASN A 16 13.36 1.05 11.07
C ASN A 16 12.74 -0.10 10.27
N HIS A 17 11.88 -0.93 10.88
CA HIS A 17 11.23 -2.00 10.16
C HIS A 17 10.26 -1.44 9.11
N ILE A 18 10.45 -1.84 7.86
CA ILE A 18 9.58 -1.45 6.74
C ILE A 18 8.30 -2.27 6.82
N GLN A 19 7.19 -1.59 7.08
CA GLN A 19 5.85 -2.16 7.10
C GLN A 19 5.17 -1.93 5.76
N LYS A 20 4.49 -2.96 5.24
CA LYS A 20 3.66 -2.85 4.04
C LYS A 20 2.22 -2.59 4.46
N ILE A 21 1.73 -1.38 4.21
CA ILE A 21 0.37 -0.96 4.57
C ILE A 21 -0.49 -0.94 3.32
N ARG A 22 -1.66 -1.60 3.40
CA ARG A 22 -2.70 -1.59 2.37
C ARG A 22 -3.86 -0.74 2.86
N ILE A 23 -4.29 0.21 2.04
CA ILE A 23 -5.40 1.11 2.38
C ILE A 23 -6.30 1.34 1.18
N ASN A 24 -7.61 1.36 1.40
CA ASN A 24 -8.58 1.71 0.38
C ASN A 24 -8.90 3.20 0.52
N ALA A 25 -8.73 3.96 -0.55
CA ALA A 25 -9.06 5.38 -0.58
C ALA A 25 -9.50 5.79 -1.99
N ASP A 26 -10.20 6.91 -2.11
CA ASP A 26 -10.60 7.42 -3.42
C ASP A 26 -9.50 8.26 -4.08
N SER A 27 -8.61 8.84 -3.27
CA SER A 27 -7.43 9.56 -3.74
C SER A 27 -6.16 9.17 -2.98
N GLU A 28 -5.02 9.34 -3.65
CA GLU A 28 -3.69 9.15 -3.04
C GLU A 28 -3.46 10.14 -1.88
N LEU A 29 -3.93 11.38 -2.04
CA LEU A 29 -3.80 12.42 -1.02
C LEU A 29 -4.52 12.02 0.28
N GLN A 30 -5.73 11.46 0.17
CA GLN A 30 -6.50 10.98 1.31
C GLN A 30 -5.81 9.78 1.97
N ALA A 31 -5.32 8.82 1.18
CA ALA A 31 -4.58 7.67 1.69
C ALA A 31 -3.30 8.09 2.45
N ARG A 32 -2.59 9.08 1.92
CA ARG A 32 -1.40 9.66 2.56
C ARG A 32 -1.79 10.40 3.84
N ALA A 33 -2.85 11.20 3.83
CA ALA A 33 -3.29 11.97 5.00
C ALA A 33 -3.64 11.08 6.20
N ILE A 34 -4.27 9.93 5.97
CA ILE A 34 -4.61 8.96 7.02
C ILE A 34 -3.35 8.41 7.71
N LEU A 35 -2.29 8.15 6.94
CA LEU A 35 -1.09 7.48 7.43
C LEU A 35 0.07 8.44 7.81
N ALA A 36 0.04 9.69 7.34
CA ALA A 36 1.14 10.66 7.48
C ALA A 36 1.43 11.09 8.93
N ARG A 37 0.48 10.85 9.85
CA ARG A 37 0.62 11.19 11.26
C ARG A 37 1.63 10.29 11.99
N GLU A 38 1.62 8.99 11.68
CA GLU A 38 2.41 7.99 12.41
C GLU A 38 3.57 7.43 11.59
N PHE A 39 3.46 7.48 10.26
CA PHE A 39 4.39 6.83 9.36
C PHE A 39 5.08 7.82 8.43
N VAL A 40 6.36 7.55 8.15
CA VAL A 40 7.04 8.06 6.96
C VAL A 40 6.68 7.12 5.81
N LEU A 41 6.01 7.66 4.80
CA LEU A 41 5.41 6.90 3.72
C LEU A 41 6.24 7.03 2.44
N ILE A 42 6.60 5.89 1.87
CA ILE A 42 7.10 5.78 0.50
C ILE A 42 6.00 5.10 -0.31
N LEU A 43 5.50 5.79 -1.34
CA LEU A 43 4.43 5.26 -2.19
C LEU A 43 4.97 4.06 -2.97
N ALA A 44 4.36 2.88 -2.76
CA ALA A 44 4.78 1.65 -3.41
C ALA A 44 3.93 1.33 -4.66
N GLY A 45 2.69 1.82 -4.73
CA GLY A 45 1.87 1.74 -5.94
C GLY A 45 0.36 1.87 -5.72
N LYS A 46 -0.36 2.10 -6.83
CA LYS A 46 -1.83 2.11 -6.89
C LYS A 46 -2.31 0.81 -7.52
N ILE A 47 -3.11 0.04 -6.78
CA ILE A 47 -3.80 -1.14 -7.26
C ILE A 47 -5.17 -0.71 -7.79
N ASN A 48 -5.38 -0.97 -9.08
CA ASN A 48 -6.70 -0.84 -9.67
C ASN A 48 -7.56 -2.04 -9.26
N LEU A 49 -8.69 -1.80 -8.60
CA LEU A 49 -9.66 -2.86 -8.27
C LEU A 49 -10.20 -3.56 -9.53
N LYS A 50 -10.25 -2.86 -10.67
CA LYS A 50 -10.47 -3.46 -11.99
C LYS A 50 -9.16 -4.05 -12.54
N ASN A 51 -8.72 -5.13 -11.91
CA ASN A 51 -7.74 -6.04 -12.48
C ASN A 51 -8.40 -7.40 -12.66
N ASP A 52 -9.12 -7.53 -13.78
CA ASP A 52 -9.68 -8.76 -14.38
C ASP A 52 -8.56 -9.71 -14.86
N ARG A 53 -7.52 -9.82 -14.04
CA ARG A 53 -6.34 -10.64 -14.25
C ARG A 53 -6.38 -11.54 -13.04
N THR A 54 -7.40 -12.40 -13.00
CA THR A 54 -7.30 -13.65 -12.27
C THR A 54 -5.95 -14.23 -12.68
N PHE A 55 -5.02 -14.32 -11.73
CA PHE A 55 -3.85 -15.17 -11.89
C PHE A 55 -4.36 -16.61 -11.78
N THR A 56 -5.17 -17.03 -12.75
CA THR A 56 -5.54 -18.43 -12.94
C THR A 56 -4.24 -19.16 -13.20
N GLY A 57 -3.91 -20.04 -12.26
CA GLY A 57 -2.58 -20.59 -12.04
C GLY A 57 -1.82 -20.88 -13.33
N ALA A 58 -0.60 -20.35 -13.41
CA ALA A 58 0.46 -21.07 -14.06
C ALA A 58 0.64 -22.37 -13.26
N CYS A 59 -0.11 -23.41 -13.64
CA CYS A 59 0.24 -24.79 -13.32
C CYS A 59 1.63 -25.00 -13.91
N TYR A 60 2.63 -25.12 -13.05
CA TYR A 60 3.94 -25.59 -13.47
C TYR A 60 3.76 -27.02 -14.00
N ALA A 61 4.05 -27.19 -15.29
CA ALA A 61 4.10 -28.47 -15.98
C ALA A 61 5.41 -29.21 -15.65
#